data_AF-A0A1B3NB05-F1
#
_entry.id   AF-A0A1B3NB05-F1
#
_cell.length_a   1.000
_cell.length_b   1.000
_cell.length_c   1.000
_cell.angle_alpha   90.00
_cell.angle_beta   90.00
_cell.angle_gamma   90.00
#
_symmetry.space_group_name_H-M   'P 1'
#
loop_
_entity.id
_entity.type
_entity.pdbx_description
1 polymer ?
#
loop_
_entity_poly.entity_id
_entity_poly.type
_entity_poly.pdbx_seq_one_letter_code
_entity_poly.pdbx_strand_id
1 'polypeptide(L)'
;MSALDLSTINQHQLIEAVFCACRGTPVDDLLPPGYKGKKADIVFSDENVIAEIKSLTSDRATDETVSAKLGSVLEEGVAFGAPVIFGTTTINVNDLPRTVAERAVRVLGRRARKEVTSAARQIEQTRSILRMPDAYGLVVFISPAHIIGQQTLRWLIHDLLQQRGNFAGLDGALLIQTPLCFGDRDMRFGNTYSSLWSISNRPFPEQVGDAISEAWNDLTGQSPQPSEYEAFARNGMTE
;
A
#
# COMPACT_ATOMS: atom_id res chain seq x y z
N MET A 1 -2.56 22.60 -16.72
CA MET A 1 -3.19 21.97 -15.54
C MET A 1 -3.28 23.00 -14.44
N SER A 2 -4.43 23.14 -13.77
CA SER A 2 -4.49 23.91 -12.52
C SER A 2 -3.69 23.19 -11.45
N ALA A 3 -2.97 23.92 -10.60
CA ALA A 3 -2.29 23.32 -9.45
C ALA A 3 -3.32 22.53 -8.61
N LEU A 4 -2.99 21.28 -8.27
CA LEU A 4 -3.83 20.46 -7.40
C LEU A 4 -3.91 21.11 -6.02
N ASP A 5 -5.11 21.33 -5.50
CA ASP A 5 -5.26 21.78 -4.13
C ASP A 5 -5.13 20.60 -3.15
N LEU A 6 -3.89 20.38 -2.70
CA LEU A 6 -3.56 19.32 -1.75
C LEU A 6 -4.27 19.46 -0.38
N SER A 7 -4.94 20.59 -0.11
CA SER A 7 -5.67 20.81 1.14
C SER A 7 -7.11 20.28 1.13
N THR A 8 -7.66 19.95 -0.05
CA THR A 8 -9.04 19.50 -0.21
C THR A 8 -9.17 18.09 -0.79
N ILE A 9 -8.09 17.53 -1.34
CA ILE A 9 -8.05 16.18 -1.91
C ILE A 9 -7.65 15.12 -0.88
N ASN A 10 -8.27 13.93 -0.94
CA ASN A 10 -7.86 12.80 -0.11
C ASN A 10 -6.71 11.98 -0.75
N GLN A 11 -6.13 11.05 0.03
CA GLN A 11 -4.99 10.24 -0.43
C GLN A 11 -5.27 9.39 -1.68
N HIS A 12 -6.47 8.79 -1.77
CA HIS A 12 -6.84 7.98 -2.93
C HIS A 12 -6.91 8.85 -4.20
N GLN A 13 -7.60 9.98 -4.11
CA GLN A 13 -7.73 10.95 -5.20
C GLN A 13 -6.38 11.56 -5.61
N LEU A 14 -5.44 11.73 -4.67
CA LEU A 14 -4.07 12.16 -4.99
C LEU A 14 -3.37 11.13 -5.89
N ILE A 15 -3.45 9.84 -5.57
CA ILE A 15 -2.85 8.80 -6.41
C ILE A 15 -3.53 8.70 -7.76
N GLU A 16 -4.87 8.78 -7.81
CA GLU A 16 -5.58 8.85 -9.08
C GLU A 16 -5.11 10.02 -9.93
N ALA A 17 -4.96 11.22 -9.35
CA ALA A 17 -4.46 12.40 -10.06
C ALA A 17 -3.03 12.22 -10.59
N VAL A 18 -2.14 11.62 -9.80
CA VAL A 18 -0.77 11.28 -10.23
C VAL A 18 -0.81 10.30 -11.39
N PHE A 19 -1.62 9.24 -11.28
CA PHE A 19 -1.72 8.22 -12.31
C PHE A 19 -2.31 8.77 -13.61
N CYS A 20 -3.33 9.62 -13.53
CA CYS A 20 -3.89 10.31 -14.68
C CYS A 20 -2.87 11.27 -15.33
N ALA A 21 -2.04 11.95 -14.54
CA ALA A 21 -0.99 12.81 -15.07
C ALA A 21 0.10 12.02 -15.82
N CYS A 22 0.31 10.75 -15.47
CA CYS A 22 1.23 9.85 -16.17
C CYS A 22 0.54 8.89 -17.15
N ARG A 23 -0.53 9.35 -17.82
CA ARG A 23 -1.28 8.64 -18.90
C ARG A 23 -2.15 7.47 -18.45
N GLY A 24 -2.28 7.25 -17.14
CA GLY A 24 -3.31 6.36 -16.60
C GLY A 24 -4.70 6.87 -16.96
N THR A 25 -5.60 5.95 -17.26
CA THR A 25 -7.01 6.27 -17.53
C THR A 25 -7.88 5.67 -16.41
N PRO A 26 -8.80 6.43 -15.80
CA PRO A 26 -9.81 5.87 -14.92
C PRO A 26 -10.56 4.74 -15.62
N VAL A 27 -10.64 3.58 -14.98
CA VAL A 27 -11.35 2.43 -15.58
C VAL A 27 -12.81 2.77 -15.84
N ASP A 28 -13.42 3.63 -15.02
CA ASP A 28 -14.79 4.10 -15.22
C ASP A 28 -15.02 4.77 -16.59
N ASP A 29 -14.01 5.44 -17.13
CA ASP A 29 -14.11 6.11 -18.43
C ASP A 29 -14.08 5.12 -19.62
N LEU A 30 -13.69 3.88 -19.36
CA LEU A 30 -13.57 2.81 -20.35
C LEU A 30 -14.71 1.79 -20.29
N LEU A 31 -15.53 1.86 -19.24
CA LEU A 31 -16.61 0.91 -19.02
C LEU A 31 -17.92 1.39 -19.67
N PRO A 32 -18.82 0.44 -20.03
CA PRO A 32 -20.15 0.80 -20.49
C PRO A 32 -20.90 1.64 -19.45
N PRO A 33 -21.71 2.64 -19.87
CA PRO A 33 -22.52 3.44 -18.96
C PRO A 33 -23.37 2.57 -18.04
N GLY A 34 -23.29 2.83 -16.74
CA GLY A 34 -24.08 2.10 -15.74
C GLY A 34 -23.52 0.75 -15.31
N TYR A 35 -22.27 0.40 -15.65
CA TYR A 35 -21.59 -0.76 -15.08
C TYR A 35 -21.55 -0.68 -13.55
N LYS A 36 -22.05 -1.73 -12.86
CA LYS A 36 -22.13 -1.81 -11.39
C LYS A 36 -21.25 -2.89 -10.77
N GLY A 37 -20.48 -3.60 -11.59
CA GLY A 37 -19.58 -4.61 -11.08
C GLY A 37 -18.36 -3.99 -10.41
N LYS A 38 -17.56 -4.86 -9.80
CA LYS A 38 -16.28 -4.47 -9.21
C LYS A 38 -15.24 -4.29 -10.30
N LYS A 39 -14.37 -3.31 -10.11
CA LYS A 39 -13.37 -2.86 -11.07
C LYS A 39 -12.19 -2.26 -10.30
N ALA A 40 -11.04 -2.29 -10.95
CA ALA A 40 -9.86 -1.51 -10.59
C ALA A 40 -10.08 -0.01 -10.82
N ASP A 41 -9.20 0.82 -10.28
CA ASP A 41 -9.31 2.29 -10.39
C ASP A 41 -8.71 2.81 -11.70
N ILE A 42 -7.50 2.36 -12.06
CA ILE A 42 -6.72 2.90 -13.19
C ILE A 42 -6.24 1.79 -14.13
N VAL A 43 -6.16 2.10 -15.43
CA VAL A 43 -5.44 1.31 -16.42
C VAL A 43 -4.43 2.15 -17.19
N PHE A 44 -3.26 1.57 -17.44
CA PHE A 44 -2.25 2.04 -18.38
C PHE A 44 -2.29 1.10 -19.58
N SER A 45 -3.07 1.49 -20.60
CA SER A 45 -3.40 0.61 -21.72
C SER A 45 -2.17 0.24 -22.57
N ASP A 46 -1.28 1.21 -22.82
CA ASP A 46 -0.10 1.03 -23.67
C ASP A 46 0.94 0.12 -23.00
N GLU A 47 1.09 0.25 -21.68
CA GLU A 47 2.02 -0.53 -20.87
C GLU A 47 1.39 -1.81 -20.31
N ASN A 48 0.11 -2.05 -20.60
CA ASN A 48 -0.66 -3.21 -20.17
C ASN A 48 -0.62 -3.38 -18.64
N VAL A 49 -0.90 -2.32 -17.88
CA VAL A 49 -0.94 -2.34 -16.40
C VAL A 49 -2.33 -1.97 -15.91
N ILE A 50 -2.86 -2.69 -14.92
CA ILE A 50 -4.09 -2.36 -14.21
C ILE A 50 -3.75 -2.14 -12.75
N ALA A 51 -4.14 -0.98 -12.21
CA ALA A 51 -3.82 -0.58 -10.86
C ALA A 51 -5.07 -0.36 -9.99
N GLU A 52 -5.01 -0.86 -8.75
CA GLU A 52 -6.01 -0.61 -7.71
C GLU A 52 -5.37 0.15 -6.55
N ILE A 53 -6.00 1.22 -6.10
CA ILE A 53 -5.52 2.13 -5.07
C ILE A 53 -6.26 1.88 -3.75
N LYS A 54 -5.51 1.48 -2.72
CA LYS A 54 -6.00 1.21 -1.37
C LYS A 54 -5.39 2.18 -0.36
N SER A 55 -6.25 3.03 0.21
CA SER A 55 -5.86 3.88 1.33
C SER A 55 -5.85 3.08 2.63
N LEU A 56 -4.68 2.96 3.24
CA LEU A 56 -4.48 2.41 4.58
C LEU A 56 -4.48 3.55 5.60
N THR A 57 -5.69 4.03 5.93
CA THR A 57 -5.89 4.97 7.05
C THR A 57 -6.10 4.20 8.36
N SER A 58 -5.56 4.72 9.46
CA SER A 58 -5.67 4.09 10.78
C SER A 58 -6.81 4.65 11.62
N ASP A 59 -8.04 4.29 11.29
CA ASP A 59 -9.12 4.40 12.28
C ASP A 59 -8.95 3.40 13.45
N ARG A 60 -7.74 2.83 13.66
CA ARG A 60 -7.53 1.65 14.52
C ARG A 60 -6.42 1.73 15.54
N ALA A 61 -5.62 2.80 15.59
CA ALA A 61 -4.87 3.06 16.83
C ALA A 61 -5.82 3.18 18.04
N THR A 62 -7.10 3.42 17.78
CA THR A 62 -8.21 3.52 18.73
C THR A 62 -9.27 2.41 18.61
N ASP A 63 -9.10 1.37 17.76
CA ASP A 63 -10.09 0.28 17.66
C ASP A 63 -9.88 -0.71 18.81
N GLU A 64 -10.80 -0.67 19.77
CA GLU A 64 -10.79 -1.51 20.98
C GLU A 64 -10.64 -3.01 20.68
N THR A 65 -11.16 -3.49 19.53
CA THR A 65 -11.03 -4.90 19.14
C THR A 65 -9.61 -5.24 18.70
N VAL A 66 -8.89 -4.29 18.08
CA VAL A 66 -7.48 -4.48 17.72
C VAL A 66 -6.61 -4.37 18.96
N SER A 67 -6.86 -3.40 19.83
CA SER A 67 -6.14 -3.24 21.10
C SER A 67 -6.29 -4.49 21.99
N ALA A 68 -7.50 -5.04 22.11
CA ALA A 68 -7.74 -6.26 22.88
C ALA A 68 -6.96 -7.47 22.32
N LYS A 69 -6.94 -7.62 20.99
CA LYS A 69 -6.19 -8.73 20.34
C LYS A 69 -4.68 -8.57 20.47
N LEU A 70 -4.18 -7.34 20.38
CA LEU A 70 -2.77 -7.07 20.65
C LEU A 70 -2.42 -7.37 22.11
N GLY A 71 -3.29 -6.99 23.05
CA GLY A 71 -3.19 -7.35 24.47
C GLY A 71 -3.05 -8.86 24.65
N SER A 72 -3.96 -9.66 24.08
CA SER A 72 -3.87 -11.13 24.16
C SER A 72 -2.59 -11.70 23.54
N VAL A 73 -2.11 -11.15 22.42
CA VAL A 73 -0.84 -11.58 21.80
C VAL A 73 0.35 -11.35 22.75
N LEU A 74 0.35 -10.23 23.47
CA LEU A 74 1.41 -9.88 24.42
C LEU A 74 1.33 -10.72 25.68
N GLU A 75 0.13 -10.91 26.24
CA GLU A 75 -0.11 -11.76 27.40
C GLU A 75 0.33 -13.21 27.16
N GLU A 76 -0.07 -13.79 26.02
CA GLU A 76 0.39 -15.14 25.61
C GLU A 76 1.88 -15.17 25.24
N GLY A 77 2.43 -14.02 24.88
CA GLY A 77 3.83 -13.82 24.48
C GLY A 77 4.81 -13.65 25.65
N VAL A 78 4.33 -13.53 26.90
CA VAL A 78 5.18 -13.27 28.07
C VAL A 78 6.24 -14.37 28.24
N ALA A 79 5.85 -15.63 28.02
CA ALA A 79 6.77 -16.78 28.06
C ALA A 79 7.89 -16.71 26.98
N PHE A 80 7.72 -15.86 25.98
CA PHE A 80 8.66 -15.63 24.88
C PHE A 80 9.35 -14.25 24.95
N GLY A 81 9.25 -13.55 26.09
CA GLY A 81 9.91 -12.27 26.33
C GLY A 81 9.08 -11.03 25.93
N ALA A 82 7.78 -11.17 25.68
CA ALA A 82 6.91 -10.00 25.51
C ALA A 82 6.82 -9.18 26.81
N PRO A 83 6.66 -7.84 26.72
CA PRO A 83 6.51 -7.00 27.90
C PRO A 83 5.19 -7.28 28.61
N VAL A 84 5.24 -7.34 29.94
CA VAL A 84 4.04 -7.32 30.79
C VAL A 84 3.58 -5.88 30.93
N ILE A 85 2.36 -5.58 30.49
CA ILE A 85 1.83 -4.22 30.46
C ILE A 85 0.74 -4.07 31.51
N PHE A 86 0.91 -3.07 32.37
CA PHE A 86 -0.13 -2.62 33.28
C PHE A 86 -0.66 -1.27 32.77
N GLY A 87 -1.95 -1.21 32.41
CA GLY A 87 -2.57 -0.01 31.84
C GLY A 87 -2.41 0.12 30.33
N THR A 88 -2.36 1.36 29.82
CA THR A 88 -2.23 1.64 28.38
C THR A 88 -0.80 2.11 28.08
N THR A 89 -0.16 1.48 27.10
CA THR A 89 1.16 1.91 26.61
C THR A 89 1.20 1.83 25.08
N THR A 90 2.09 2.61 24.47
CA THR A 90 2.45 2.46 23.07
C THR A 90 3.57 1.44 22.95
N ILE A 91 3.45 0.51 22.01
CA ILE A 91 4.46 -0.50 21.73
C ILE A 91 4.90 -0.34 20.29
N ASN A 92 6.21 -0.21 20.09
CA ASN A 92 6.78 -0.41 18.78
C ASN A 92 6.94 -1.91 18.53
N VAL A 93 6.23 -2.43 17.55
CA VAL A 93 6.19 -3.88 17.26
C VAL A 93 7.57 -4.43 16.88
N ASN A 94 8.47 -3.59 16.37
CA ASN A 94 9.83 -3.97 16.02
C ASN A 94 10.71 -4.24 17.26
N ASP A 95 10.30 -3.77 18.43
CA ASP A 95 11.03 -3.97 19.69
C ASP A 95 10.60 -5.28 20.38
N LEU A 96 9.58 -5.97 19.85
CA LEU A 96 9.10 -7.23 20.37
C LEU A 96 9.97 -8.41 19.89
N PRO A 97 10.08 -9.49 20.68
CA PRO A 97 10.67 -10.74 20.21
C PRO A 97 10.00 -11.21 18.93
N ARG A 98 10.78 -11.74 17.97
CA ARG A 98 10.32 -12.07 16.60
C ARG A 98 8.97 -12.79 16.60
N THR A 99 8.82 -13.90 17.31
CA THR A 99 7.57 -14.69 17.32
C THR A 99 6.34 -13.90 17.82
N VAL A 100 6.54 -12.95 18.74
CA VAL A 100 5.49 -12.06 19.26
C VAL A 100 5.20 -10.95 18.26
N ALA A 101 6.25 -10.35 17.67
CA ALA A 101 6.13 -9.34 16.62
C ALA A 101 5.34 -9.86 15.42
N GLU A 102 5.65 -11.07 14.94
CA GLU A 102 4.96 -11.67 13.79
C GLU A 102 3.46 -11.86 14.06
N ARG A 103 3.10 -12.29 15.28
CA ARG A 103 1.69 -12.44 15.69
C ARG A 103 1.00 -11.07 15.84
N ALA A 104 1.68 -10.09 16.42
CA ALA A 104 1.16 -8.74 16.59
C ALA A 104 0.89 -8.08 15.24
N VAL A 105 1.82 -8.20 14.29
CA VAL A 105 1.60 -7.63 12.96
C VAL A 105 0.52 -8.40 12.18
N ARG A 106 0.33 -9.72 12.37
CA ARG A 106 -0.84 -10.42 11.78
C ARG A 106 -2.18 -9.85 12.25
N VAL A 107 -2.27 -9.43 13.51
CA VAL A 107 -3.45 -8.74 14.04
C VAL A 107 -3.65 -7.40 13.32
N LEU A 108 -2.58 -6.62 13.16
CA LEU A 108 -2.60 -5.34 12.43
C LEU A 108 -2.90 -5.51 10.94
N GLY A 109 -2.36 -6.56 10.32
CA GLY A 109 -2.40 -6.84 8.88
C GLY A 109 -3.71 -7.41 8.35
N ARG A 110 -4.68 -7.72 9.22
CA ARG A 110 -5.95 -8.30 8.80
C ARG A 110 -6.74 -7.42 7.81
N ARG A 111 -6.70 -6.09 7.97
CA ARG A 111 -7.37 -5.17 7.02
C ARG A 111 -6.62 -5.13 5.71
N ALA A 112 -5.31 -4.90 5.74
CA ALA A 112 -4.50 -4.90 4.54
C ALA A 112 -4.66 -6.21 3.74
N ARG A 113 -4.78 -7.37 4.41
CA ARG A 113 -5.13 -8.63 3.76
C ARG A 113 -6.45 -8.57 3.00
N LYS A 114 -7.51 -8.04 3.62
CA LYS A 114 -8.81 -7.86 2.97
C LYS A 114 -8.71 -6.92 1.77
N GLU A 115 -7.95 -5.83 1.91
CA GLU A 115 -7.74 -4.88 0.83
C GLU A 115 -6.99 -5.51 -0.34
N VAL A 116 -5.90 -6.26 -0.09
CA VAL A 116 -5.19 -7.05 -1.12
C VAL A 116 -6.14 -8.04 -1.80
N THR A 117 -6.92 -8.81 -1.04
CA THR A 117 -7.89 -9.77 -1.63
C THR A 117 -8.95 -9.05 -2.47
N SER A 118 -9.42 -7.88 -2.04
CA SER A 118 -10.37 -7.08 -2.81
C SER A 118 -9.73 -6.57 -4.10
N ALA A 119 -8.51 -6.02 -4.01
CA ALA A 119 -7.75 -5.50 -5.13
C ALA A 119 -7.49 -6.57 -6.19
N ALA A 120 -7.05 -7.76 -5.78
CA ALA A 120 -6.84 -8.88 -6.69
C ALA A 120 -8.11 -9.21 -7.50
N ARG A 121 -9.27 -9.26 -6.83
CA ARG A 121 -10.56 -9.51 -7.50
C ARG A 121 -10.97 -8.38 -8.44
N GLN A 122 -10.77 -7.13 -8.03
CA GLN A 122 -11.06 -5.95 -8.85
C GLN A 122 -10.21 -5.93 -10.12
N ILE A 123 -8.90 -6.21 -9.99
CA ILE A 123 -7.96 -6.32 -11.11
C ILE A 123 -8.34 -7.48 -12.03
N GLU A 124 -8.61 -8.67 -11.49
CA GLU A 124 -9.05 -9.83 -12.27
C GLU A 124 -10.32 -9.54 -13.09
N GLN A 125 -11.30 -8.88 -12.46
CA GLN A 125 -12.54 -8.50 -13.14
C GLN A 125 -12.28 -7.44 -14.22
N THR A 126 -11.47 -6.42 -13.95
CA THR A 126 -11.09 -5.42 -14.95
C THR A 126 -10.35 -6.05 -16.13
N ARG A 127 -9.42 -7.00 -15.90
CA ARG A 127 -8.74 -7.75 -16.99
C ARG A 127 -9.75 -8.43 -17.91
N SER A 128 -10.74 -9.10 -17.32
CA SER A 128 -11.77 -9.80 -18.08
C SER A 128 -12.63 -8.85 -18.92
N ILE A 129 -13.07 -7.73 -18.32
CA ILE A 129 -13.97 -6.77 -18.97
C ILE A 129 -13.26 -6.00 -20.09
N LEU A 130 -12.03 -5.55 -19.83
CA LEU A 130 -11.21 -4.82 -20.80
C LEU A 130 -10.48 -5.75 -21.79
N ARG A 131 -10.62 -7.08 -21.64
CA ARG A 131 -9.95 -8.10 -22.45
C ARG A 131 -8.42 -7.96 -22.45
N MET A 132 -7.85 -7.69 -21.28
CA MET A 132 -6.41 -7.56 -21.03
C MET A 132 -5.91 -8.72 -20.16
N PRO A 133 -5.91 -9.97 -20.66
CA PRO A 133 -5.61 -11.15 -19.84
C PRO A 133 -4.20 -11.14 -19.25
N ASP A 134 -3.24 -10.52 -19.97
CA ASP A 134 -1.84 -10.48 -19.59
C ASP A 134 -1.44 -9.21 -18.83
N ALA A 135 -2.39 -8.32 -18.50
CA ALA A 135 -2.07 -7.05 -17.86
C ALA A 135 -1.34 -7.27 -16.53
N TYR A 136 -0.33 -6.46 -16.25
CA TYR A 136 0.34 -6.43 -14.96
C TYR A 136 -0.62 -5.90 -13.89
N GLY A 137 -0.89 -6.69 -12.85
CA GLY A 137 -1.76 -6.31 -11.74
C GLY A 137 -0.98 -5.61 -10.65
N LEU A 138 -1.20 -4.31 -10.48
CA LEU A 138 -0.54 -3.49 -9.46
C LEU A 138 -1.53 -3.14 -8.35
N VAL A 139 -1.23 -3.52 -7.11
CA VAL A 139 -1.93 -2.94 -5.95
C VAL A 139 -1.11 -1.78 -5.40
N VAL A 140 -1.75 -0.64 -5.18
CA VAL A 140 -1.12 0.57 -4.64
C VAL A 140 -1.63 0.80 -3.25
N PHE A 141 -0.74 0.81 -2.26
CA PHE A 141 -1.06 1.18 -0.89
C PHE A 141 -0.60 2.59 -0.62
N ILE A 142 -1.52 3.45 -0.19
CA ILE A 142 -1.18 4.78 0.32
C ILE A 142 -1.51 4.87 1.81
N SER A 143 -0.58 5.36 2.62
CA SER A 143 -0.77 5.54 4.05
C SER A 143 -0.12 6.83 4.55
N PRO A 144 -0.65 7.46 5.61
CA PRO A 144 0.02 8.59 6.26
C PRO A 144 1.31 8.14 6.96
N ALA A 145 2.38 8.95 6.85
CA ALA A 145 3.69 8.59 7.40
C ALA A 145 3.72 8.43 8.94
N HIS A 146 2.84 9.12 9.66
CA HIS A 146 2.78 9.10 11.13
C HIS A 146 1.91 7.97 11.71
N ILE A 147 1.23 7.21 10.84
CA ILE A 147 0.19 6.27 11.24
C ILE A 147 0.72 4.84 11.39
N ILE A 148 1.46 4.35 10.40
CA ILE A 148 2.10 3.04 10.42
C ILE A 148 3.57 3.28 10.07
N GLY A 149 4.48 2.95 10.96
CA GLY A 149 5.92 3.07 10.68
C GLY A 149 6.33 2.23 9.47
N GLN A 150 7.29 2.73 8.70
CA GLN A 150 7.80 2.09 7.46
C GLN A 150 8.08 0.60 7.65
N GLN A 151 8.78 0.22 8.73
CA GLN A 151 9.15 -1.17 8.99
C GLN A 151 7.95 -2.08 9.22
N THR A 152 6.94 -1.61 9.96
CA THR A 152 5.71 -2.36 10.21
C THR A 152 4.94 -2.57 8.92
N LEU A 153 4.89 -1.56 8.05
CA LEU A 153 4.20 -1.64 6.76
C LEU A 153 4.92 -2.58 5.80
N ARG A 154 6.26 -2.51 5.72
CA ARG A 154 7.08 -3.44 4.96
C ARG A 154 6.90 -4.88 5.44
N TRP A 155 6.95 -5.11 6.74
CA TRP A 155 6.74 -6.44 7.31
C TRP A 155 5.33 -6.95 7.00
N LEU A 156 4.32 -6.09 7.12
CA LEU A 156 2.94 -6.42 6.82
C LEU A 156 2.76 -6.81 5.35
N ILE A 157 3.35 -6.06 4.41
CA ILE A 157 3.32 -6.41 3.00
C ILE A 157 4.09 -7.71 2.79
N HIS A 158 5.28 -7.85 3.36
CA HIS A 158 6.08 -9.07 3.25
C HIS A 158 5.35 -10.32 3.78
N ASP A 159 4.72 -10.29 4.97
CA ASP A 159 3.92 -11.40 5.49
C ASP A 159 2.70 -11.71 4.59
N LEU A 160 2.05 -10.67 4.05
CA LEU A 160 0.97 -10.85 3.09
C LEU A 160 1.44 -11.55 1.81
N LEU A 161 2.65 -11.22 1.33
CA LEU A 161 3.23 -11.80 0.11
C LEU A 161 3.84 -13.20 0.33
N GLN A 162 4.43 -13.46 1.50
CA GLN A 162 5.06 -14.74 1.85
C GLN A 162 4.06 -15.85 2.19
N GLN A 163 2.83 -15.50 2.58
CA GLN A 163 1.73 -16.47 2.69
C GLN A 163 1.27 -16.90 1.29
N ARG A 164 2.13 -17.66 0.60
CA ARG A 164 1.95 -18.19 -0.76
C ARG A 164 0.56 -18.83 -0.89
N GLY A 165 -0.19 -18.41 -1.91
CA GLY A 165 -1.23 -19.24 -2.50
C GLY A 165 -2.55 -18.63 -2.94
N ASN A 166 -2.82 -17.31 -2.92
CA ASN A 166 -4.20 -16.85 -3.20
C ASN A 166 -4.44 -15.46 -3.80
N PHE A 167 -3.42 -14.77 -4.32
CA PHE A 167 -3.66 -13.52 -5.05
C PHE A 167 -3.42 -13.72 -6.55
N ALA A 168 -4.21 -14.62 -7.14
CA ALA A 168 -4.24 -14.76 -8.59
C ALA A 168 -4.49 -13.38 -9.22
N GLY A 169 -3.57 -12.97 -10.08
CA GLY A 169 -3.65 -11.70 -10.79
C GLY A 169 -3.05 -10.47 -10.12
N LEU A 170 -2.30 -10.62 -9.02
CA LEU A 170 -1.38 -9.57 -8.56
C LEU A 170 0.06 -9.88 -8.99
N ASP A 171 0.71 -8.88 -9.57
CA ASP A 171 2.08 -8.97 -10.06
C ASP A 171 3.05 -8.10 -9.26
N GLY A 172 2.58 -6.96 -8.75
CA GLY A 172 3.36 -6.05 -7.92
C GLY A 172 2.54 -5.29 -6.89
N ALA A 173 3.23 -4.74 -5.89
CA ALA A 173 2.68 -3.80 -4.92
C ALA A 173 3.52 -2.52 -4.85
N LEU A 174 2.89 -1.36 -5.06
CA LEU A 174 3.49 -0.06 -4.86
C LEU A 174 3.03 0.50 -3.52
N LEU A 175 3.97 0.70 -2.59
CA LEU A 175 3.69 1.33 -1.31
C LEU A 175 4.11 2.80 -1.36
N ILE A 176 3.23 3.70 -0.93
CA ILE A 176 3.45 5.13 -0.80
C ILE A 176 3.09 5.55 0.62
N GLN A 177 4.03 6.19 1.31
CA GLN A 177 3.79 6.85 2.58
C GLN A 177 4.04 8.33 2.42
N THR A 178 2.99 9.12 2.60
CA THR A 178 3.05 10.55 2.36
C THR A 178 2.35 11.30 3.48
N PRO A 179 2.91 12.42 3.96
CA PRO A 179 2.23 13.32 4.86
C PRO A 179 1.26 14.27 4.13
N LEU A 180 1.26 14.25 2.79
CA LEU A 180 0.34 15.04 1.97
C LEU A 180 -1.12 14.60 2.20
N CYS A 181 -2.05 15.51 1.91
CA CYS A 181 -3.49 15.35 2.17
C CYS A 181 -3.89 15.26 3.65
N PHE A 182 -2.98 15.53 4.59
CA PHE A 182 -3.29 15.73 6.00
C PHE A 182 -3.20 17.21 6.36
N GLY A 183 -4.22 17.71 7.06
CA GLY A 183 -4.53 19.14 7.26
C GLY A 183 -3.54 19.96 8.08
N ASP A 184 -2.38 19.41 8.45
CA ASP A 184 -1.35 20.14 9.17
C ASP A 184 -0.39 20.83 8.18
N ARG A 185 -0.23 22.15 8.30
CA ARG A 185 0.56 22.95 7.34
C ARG A 185 2.04 22.56 7.33
N ASP A 186 2.56 22.11 8.47
CA ASP A 186 3.97 21.73 8.62
C ASP A 186 4.28 20.36 8.02
N MET A 187 3.26 19.52 7.81
CA MET A 187 3.41 18.19 7.22
C MET A 187 3.63 18.20 5.69
N ARG A 188 3.39 19.32 5.01
CA ARG A 188 3.61 19.46 3.56
C ARG A 188 5.08 19.33 3.14
N PHE A 189 6.00 19.54 4.08
CA PHE A 189 7.45 19.44 3.86
C PHE A 189 8.02 18.08 4.25
N GLY A 190 7.20 17.16 4.77
CA GLY A 190 7.69 15.83 5.13
C GLY A 190 7.94 14.99 3.87
N ASN A 191 9.03 14.22 3.89
CA ASN A 191 9.40 13.37 2.77
C ASN A 191 8.34 12.29 2.52
N THR A 192 8.00 12.09 1.25
CA THR A 192 7.28 10.91 0.81
C THR A 192 8.23 9.74 0.65
N TYR A 193 7.85 8.60 1.18
CA TYR A 193 8.52 7.33 0.95
C TYR A 193 7.71 6.52 -0.06
N SER A 194 8.38 5.93 -1.06
CA SER A 194 7.76 4.96 -1.94
C SER A 194 8.63 3.70 -2.07
N SER A 195 7.99 2.55 -2.31
CA SER A 195 8.70 1.32 -2.63
C SER A 195 7.84 0.38 -3.46
N LEU A 196 8.46 -0.22 -4.47
CA LEU A 196 7.84 -1.19 -5.35
C LEU A 196 8.30 -2.61 -4.98
N TRP A 197 7.34 -3.53 -4.89
CA TRP A 197 7.57 -4.92 -4.52
C TRP A 197 7.08 -5.83 -5.64
N SER A 198 7.92 -6.76 -6.09
CA SER A 198 7.50 -7.80 -7.03
C SER A 198 6.82 -8.95 -6.28
N ILE A 199 5.67 -9.40 -6.80
CA ILE A 199 4.88 -10.51 -6.25
C ILE A 199 5.00 -11.74 -7.14
N SER A 200 4.88 -11.57 -8.46
CA SER A 200 4.86 -12.67 -9.43
C SER A 200 6.21 -12.93 -10.12
N ASN A 201 7.27 -12.23 -9.72
CA ASN A 201 8.56 -12.13 -10.41
C ASN A 201 8.50 -11.50 -11.82
N ARG A 202 7.31 -11.07 -12.28
CA ARG A 202 7.23 -10.27 -13.50
C ARG A 202 7.85 -8.89 -13.22
N PRO A 203 8.75 -8.41 -14.08
CA PRO A 203 9.29 -7.07 -13.93
C PRO A 203 8.17 -6.05 -14.11
N PHE A 204 8.19 -5.01 -13.29
CA PHE A 204 7.30 -3.88 -13.48
C PHE A 204 7.77 -3.05 -14.68
N PRO A 205 6.86 -2.55 -15.54
CA PRO A 205 7.25 -1.71 -16.66
C PRO A 205 7.94 -0.42 -16.20
N GLU A 206 9.25 -0.28 -16.45
CA GLU A 206 10.07 0.86 -16.00
C GLU A 206 9.48 2.21 -16.43
N GLN A 207 8.96 2.29 -17.66
CA GLN A 207 8.35 3.50 -18.23
C GLN A 207 7.18 4.02 -17.36
N VAL A 208 6.39 3.12 -16.76
CA VAL A 208 5.31 3.51 -15.85
C VAL A 208 5.89 4.04 -14.54
N GLY A 209 6.95 3.42 -14.03
CA GLY A 209 7.62 3.86 -12.80
C GLY A 209 8.25 5.24 -12.92
N ASP A 210 8.92 5.50 -14.03
CA ASP A 210 9.53 6.80 -14.33
C ASP A 210 8.45 7.88 -14.50
N ALA A 211 7.38 7.58 -15.23
CA ALA A 211 6.29 8.52 -15.46
C ALA A 211 5.51 8.84 -14.17
N ILE A 212 5.29 7.84 -13.29
CA ILE A 212 4.71 8.07 -11.95
C ILE A 212 5.63 8.98 -11.12
N SER A 213 6.94 8.77 -11.19
CA SER A 213 7.92 9.55 -10.43
C SER A 213 7.97 11.01 -10.88
N GLU A 214 7.94 11.26 -12.20
CA GLU A 214 7.86 12.60 -12.78
C GLU A 214 6.54 13.29 -12.41
N ALA A 215 5.41 12.62 -12.63
CA ALA A 215 4.08 13.15 -12.29
C ALA A 215 3.93 13.46 -10.79
N TRP A 216 4.51 12.63 -9.92
CA TRP A 216 4.55 12.88 -8.49
C TRP A 216 5.29 14.18 -8.17
N ASN A 217 6.48 14.37 -8.75
CA ASN A 217 7.27 15.58 -8.55
C ASN A 217 6.55 16.83 -9.07
N ASP A 218 5.93 16.75 -10.25
CA ASP A 218 5.22 17.86 -10.86
C ASP A 218 3.97 18.29 -10.07
N LEU A 219 3.22 17.32 -9.54
CA LEU A 219 1.98 17.60 -8.81
C LEU A 219 2.21 17.99 -7.34
N THR A 220 3.25 17.46 -6.71
CA THR A 220 3.48 17.63 -5.27
C THR A 220 4.65 18.54 -4.92
N GLY A 221 5.53 18.83 -5.89
CA GLY A 221 6.80 19.51 -5.66
C GLY A 221 7.82 18.68 -4.86
N GLN A 222 7.54 17.40 -4.61
CA GLN A 222 8.45 16.50 -3.91
C GLN A 222 9.15 15.60 -4.92
N SER A 223 10.47 15.68 -5.00
CA SER A 223 11.23 14.69 -5.75
C SER A 223 11.14 13.35 -5.03
N PRO A 224 10.70 12.27 -5.70
CA PRO A 224 10.74 10.94 -5.10
C PRO A 224 12.21 10.61 -4.79
N GLN A 225 12.54 10.44 -3.50
CA GLN A 225 13.84 9.89 -3.17
C GLN A 225 13.82 8.40 -3.54
N PRO A 226 14.77 7.91 -4.33
CA PRO A 226 14.93 6.48 -4.55
C PRO A 226 15.05 5.83 -3.18
N SER A 227 14.17 4.87 -2.86
CA SER A 227 14.47 3.95 -1.77
C SER A 227 15.81 3.32 -2.13
N GLU A 228 16.81 3.36 -1.24
CA GLU A 228 18.11 2.69 -1.43
C GLU A 228 17.88 1.25 -1.93
N TYR A 229 17.93 1.08 -3.26
CA TYR A 229 17.36 -0.05 -3.98
C TYR A 229 18.23 -1.30 -3.84
N GLU A 230 19.48 -1.13 -3.41
CA GLU A 230 20.44 -2.24 -3.28
C GLU A 230 20.43 -2.94 -1.92
N ALA A 231 19.81 -2.38 -0.88
CA ALA A 231 19.88 -2.98 0.46
C ALA A 231 18.85 -4.10 0.70
N PHE A 232 17.77 -4.19 -0.08
CA PHE A 232 16.62 -5.05 0.28
C PHE A 232 16.33 -6.21 -0.67
N ALA A 233 16.87 -6.23 -1.90
CA ALA A 233 16.83 -7.44 -2.75
C ALA A 233 17.57 -8.62 -2.09
N ARG A 234 18.44 -8.37 -1.11
CA ARG A 234 19.12 -9.41 -0.31
C ARG A 234 18.31 -9.91 0.89
N ASN A 235 17.49 -9.08 1.53
CA ASN A 235 16.83 -9.47 2.80
C ASN A 235 15.50 -10.22 2.62
N GLY A 236 14.99 -10.35 1.39
CA GLY A 236 13.92 -11.29 1.05
C GLY A 236 14.43 -12.70 0.70
N MET A 237 15.75 -12.90 0.67
CA MET A 237 16.43 -14.16 0.29
C MET A 237 17.57 -14.57 1.23
N THR A 238 17.70 -13.96 2.42
CA THR A 238 18.64 -14.45 3.43
C THR A 238 17.91 -14.89 4.68
N GLU A 239 18.21 -16.13 5.06
CA GLU A 239 17.77 -16.92 6.22
C GLU A 239 17.54 -16.13 7.52
#